data_AF-A0A5P8KHZ1-F1
#
_entry.id   AF-A0A5P8KHZ1-F1
#
_cell.length_a   1.000
_cell.length_b   1.000
_cell.length_c   1.000
_cell.angle_alpha   90.00
_cell.angle_beta   90.00
_cell.angle_gamma   90.00
#
_symmetry.space_group_name_H-M   'P 1'
#
loop_
_entity.id
_entity.type
_entity.pdbx_description
1 polymer ?
#
loop_
_entity_poly.entity_id
_entity_poly.type
_entity_poly.pdbx_seq_one_letter_code
_entity_poly.pdbx_strand_id
1 'polypeptide(L)'
;MTSAKKQTQVRLDESVLAAGKDAAAARHLDFNKYIERLIIEDTTGARAAGMAAAQRLIGEHGAFLDDLEHRLDAPYAERRPGPA
;
A
#
# COMPACT_ATOMS: atom_id res chain seq x y z
N MET A 1 32.51 -0.43 -9.58
CA MET A 1 32.56 -1.28 -8.38
C MET A 1 31.18 -1.90 -8.18
N THR A 2 31.03 -3.21 -8.33
CA THR A 2 29.79 -3.90 -8.00
C THR A 2 29.67 -3.96 -6.48
N SER A 3 28.83 -3.11 -5.89
CA SER A 3 28.57 -3.13 -4.44
C SER A 3 28.14 -4.54 -4.05
N ALA A 4 28.86 -5.17 -3.13
CA ALA A 4 28.53 -6.51 -2.64
C ALA A 4 27.08 -6.50 -2.12
N LYS A 5 26.24 -7.37 -2.70
CA LYS A 5 24.83 -7.50 -2.31
C LYS A 5 24.81 -7.99 -0.86
N LYS A 6 24.46 -7.11 0.08
CA LYS A 6 24.34 -7.47 1.49
C LYS A 6 23.19 -8.47 1.62
N GLN A 7 23.50 -9.68 2.08
CA GLN A 7 22.52 -10.72 2.35
C GLN A 7 22.27 -10.77 3.85
N THR A 8 21.01 -10.59 4.26
CA THR A 8 20.58 -10.67 5.65
C THR A 8 19.80 -11.97 5.85
N GLN A 9 20.21 -12.80 6.80
CA GLN A 9 19.44 -13.98 7.20
C GLN A 9 18.47 -13.60 8.31
N VAL A 10 17.18 -13.78 8.06
CA VAL A 10 16.12 -13.51 9.04
C VAL A 10 15.48 -14.84 9.41
N ARG A 11 15.38 -15.11 10.72
CA ARG A 11 14.62 -16.24 11.26
C ARG A 11 13.27 -15.71 11.72
N LEU A 12 12.21 -16.34 11.26
CA LEU A 12 10.83 -15.99 11.60
C LEU A 12 10.17 -17.21 12.21
N ASP A 13 9.34 -16.98 13.23
CA ASP A 13 8.40 -18.01 13.68
C ASP A 13 7.47 -18.40 12.54
N GLU A 14 6.99 -19.65 12.57
CA GLU A 14 6.19 -20.22 11.49
C GLU A 14 4.91 -19.41 11.20
N SER A 15 4.24 -18.95 12.26
CA SER A 15 3.05 -18.11 12.14
C SER A 15 3.33 -16.76 11.49
N VAL A 16 4.48 -16.15 11.80
CA VAL A 16 4.93 -14.88 11.23
C VAL A 16 5.33 -15.06 9.77
N LEU A 17 5.98 -16.18 9.44
CA LEU A 17 6.34 -16.51 8.07
C LEU A 17 5.09 -16.70 7.19
N ALA A 18 4.08 -17.39 7.69
CA ALA A 18 2.81 -17.59 6.98
C ALA A 18 2.12 -16.24 6.72
N ALA A 19 1.90 -15.44 7.76
CA ALA A 19 1.28 -14.13 7.64
C ALA A 19 2.06 -13.20 6.69
N GLY A 20 3.39 -13.25 6.72
CA GLY A 20 4.24 -12.48 5.83
C GLY A 20 4.12 -12.89 4.37
N LYS A 21 3.99 -14.19 4.08
CA LYS A 21 3.77 -14.69 2.71
C LYS A 21 2.40 -14.27 2.17
N ASP A 22 1.36 -14.37 3.00
CA ASP A 22 0.02 -13.94 2.61
C ASP A 22 -0.02 -12.43 2.32
N ALA A 23 0.64 -11.63 3.16
CA ALA A 23 0.74 -10.19 2.98
C ALA A 23 1.53 -9.79 1.72
N ALA A 24 2.55 -10.56 1.34
CA ALA A 24 3.30 -10.38 0.10
C ALA A 24 2.45 -10.74 -1.13
N ALA A 25 1.73 -11.88 -1.06
CA ALA A 25 0.84 -12.34 -2.11
C ALA A 25 -0.30 -11.34 -2.39
N ALA A 26 -0.92 -10.79 -1.35
CA ALA A 26 -1.95 -9.75 -1.45
C ALA A 26 -1.45 -8.47 -2.14
N ARG A 27 -0.14 -8.25 -2.18
CA ARG A 27 0.51 -7.10 -2.85
C ARG A 27 1.17 -7.49 -4.17
N HIS A 28 1.00 -8.74 -4.61
CA HIS A 28 1.67 -9.30 -5.79
C HIS A 28 3.20 -9.13 -5.78
N LEU A 29 3.81 -9.28 -4.59
CA LEU A 29 5.25 -9.16 -4.39
C LEU A 29 5.87 -10.51 -4.04
N ASP A 30 7.10 -10.75 -4.50
CA ASP A 30 7.94 -11.81 -3.93
C ASP A 30 8.17 -11.55 -2.44
N PHE A 31 8.21 -12.62 -1.65
CA PHE A 31 8.33 -12.52 -0.20
C PHE A 31 9.62 -11.81 0.24
N ASN A 32 10.77 -12.08 -0.39
CA ASN A 32 12.02 -11.41 -0.02
C ASN A 32 11.97 -9.92 -0.40
N LYS A 33 11.33 -9.59 -1.53
CA LYS A 33 11.11 -8.19 -1.93
C LYS A 33 10.16 -7.45 -0.99
N TYR A 34 9.14 -8.13 -0.50
CA TYR A 34 8.24 -7.59 0.50
C TYR A 34 8.98 -7.30 1.82
N ILE A 35 9.78 -8.24 2.33
CA ILE A 35 10.59 -8.04 3.54
C ILE A 35 11.62 -6.91 3.36
N GLU A 36 12.32 -6.88 2.23
CA GLU A 36 13.28 -5.81 1.90
C GLU A 36 12.59 -4.43 1.99
N ARG A 37 11.41 -4.31 1.38
CA ARG A 37 10.62 -3.08 1.40
C ARG A 37 10.19 -2.68 2.80
N LEU A 38 9.72 -3.63 3.62
CA LEU A 38 9.35 -3.35 5.01
C LEU A 38 10.54 -2.82 5.82
N ILE A 39 11.71 -3.44 5.69
CA ILE A 39 12.92 -3.00 6.41
C ILE A 39 13.32 -1.59 5.98
N ILE A 40 13.29 -1.29 4.67
CA ILE A 40 13.62 0.05 4.18
C ILE A 40 12.61 1.06 4.69
N GLU A 41 11.31 0.76 4.59
CA GLU A 41 10.24 1.64 5.03
C GLU A 41 10.33 1.97 6.53
N ASP A 42 10.70 0.99 7.34
CA ASP A 42 10.88 1.12 8.79
C ASP A 42 12.16 1.90 9.14
N THR A 43 13.30 1.54 8.55
CA THR A 43 14.60 2.15 8.86
C THR A 43 14.77 3.58 8.33
N THR A 44 14.11 3.91 7.22
CA THR A 44 14.15 5.26 6.63
C THR A 44 13.04 6.17 7.15
N GLY A 45 12.04 5.62 7.85
CA GLY A 45 10.84 6.35 8.24
C GLY A 45 9.95 6.77 7.05
N ALA A 46 10.25 6.31 5.83
CA ALA A 46 9.53 6.67 4.62
C ALA A 46 8.03 6.35 4.72
N ARG A 47 7.67 5.26 5.40
CA ARG A 47 6.26 4.92 5.64
C ARG A 47 5.58 5.94 6.54
N ALA A 48 6.20 6.33 7.65
CA ALA A 48 5.63 7.34 8.55
C ALA A 48 5.48 8.70 7.86
N ALA A 49 6.52 9.12 7.12
CA ALA A 49 6.49 10.35 6.34
C ALA A 49 5.41 10.32 5.25
N GLY A 50 5.27 9.18 4.55
CA GLY A 50 4.23 8.96 3.55
C GLY A 50 2.83 9.02 4.14
N MET A 51 2.59 8.36 5.27
CA MET A 51 1.30 8.41 5.98
C MET A 51 0.98 9.83 6.46
N ALA A 52 1.96 10.56 6.99
CA ALA A 52 1.75 11.96 7.39
C ALA A 52 1.46 12.87 6.19
N ALA A 53 2.10 12.65 5.04
CA ALA A 53 1.80 13.37 3.81
C ALA A 53 0.39 13.05 3.29
N ALA A 54 0.00 11.78 3.27
CA ALA A 54 -1.35 11.37 2.89
C ALA A 54 -2.41 11.97 3.82
N GLN A 55 -2.17 11.95 5.14
CA GLN A 55 -3.07 12.54 6.11
C GLN A 55 -3.24 14.05 5.89
N ARG A 56 -2.15 14.77 5.57
CA ARG A 56 -2.22 16.20 5.23
C ARG A 56 -3.01 16.43 3.95
N LEU A 57 -2.75 15.65 2.90
CA LEU A 57 -3.50 15.74 1.63
C LEU A 57 -5.01 15.55 1.85
N ILE A 58 -5.40 14.52 2.61
CA ILE A 58 -6.80 14.25 2.94
C ILE A 58 -7.39 15.37 3.82
N GLY A 59 -6.64 15.86 4.80
CA GLY A 59 -7.10 16.97 5.64
C GLY A 59 -7.32 18.27 4.87
N GLU A 60 -6.42 18.59 3.93
CA GLU A 60 -6.47 19.83 3.16
C GLU A 60 -7.43 19.75 1.96
N HIS A 61 -7.56 18.58 1.34
CA HIS A 61 -8.29 18.41 0.08
C HIS A 61 -9.43 17.39 0.14
N GLY A 62 -9.69 16.76 1.29
CA GLY A 62 -10.70 15.70 1.43
C GLY A 62 -12.07 16.13 0.90
N ALA A 63 -12.58 17.28 1.34
CA ALA A 63 -13.87 17.79 0.87
C ALA A 63 -13.90 18.03 -0.65
N PHE A 64 -12.79 18.48 -1.24
CA PHE A 64 -12.70 18.64 -2.70
C PHE A 64 -12.69 17.29 -3.42
N LEU A 65 -11.98 16.29 -2.88
CA LEU A 65 -11.93 14.94 -3.43
C LEU A 65 -13.30 14.25 -3.32
N ASP A 66 -13.99 14.41 -2.20
CA ASP A 66 -15.35 13.88 -1.97
C ASP A 66 -16.35 14.51 -2.95
N ASP A 67 -16.32 15.84 -3.12
CA ASP A 67 -17.17 16.55 -4.09
C ASP A 67 -16.85 16.16 -5.55
N LEU A 68 -15.59 15.83 -5.84
CA LEU A 68 -15.17 15.34 -7.15
C LEU A 68 -15.71 13.92 -7.39
N GLU A 69 -15.56 13.02 -6.42
CA GLU A 69 -16.09 11.65 -6.47
C GLU A 69 -17.62 11.67 -6.70
N HIS A 70 -18.35 12.48 -5.92
CA HIS A 70 -19.79 12.60 -6.06
C HIS A 70 -20.23 13.06 -7.47
N ARG A 71 -19.52 14.04 -8.06
CA ARG A 71 -19.81 14.53 -9.41
C ARG A 71 -19.46 13.51 -10.50
N LEU A 72 -18.43 12.70 -10.29
CA LEU A 72 -18.02 11.66 -11.24
C LEU A 72 -18.93 10.43 -11.18
N ASP A 73 -19.49 10.11 -10.02
CA ASP A 73 -20.43 8.99 -9.83
C ASP A 73 -21.87 9.34 -10.25
N ALA A 74 -22.28 10.61 -10.12
CA ALA A 74 -23.59 11.09 -10.55
C ALA A 74 -23.99 10.66 -12.00
N PRO A 75 -23.14 10.81 -13.04
CA PRO A 75 -23.49 10.39 -14.40
C PRO A 75 -23.57 8.86 -14.61
N TYR A 76 -23.08 8.04 -13.68
CA TYR A 76 -23.17 6.58 -13.76
C TYR A 76 -24.42 6.01 -13.07
N ALA A 77 -25.03 6.75 -12.12
CA ALA A 77 -26.24 6.33 -11.43
C ALA A 77 -27.47 6.29 -12.36
N GLU A 78 -27.55 7.17 -13.37
CA GLU A 78 -28.70 7.25 -14.29
C GLU A 78 -28.69 6.18 -15.40
N ARG A 79 -27.58 5.46 -15.63
CA ARG A 79 -27.41 4.60 -16.82
C ARG A 79 -27.58 3.10 -16.59
N ARG A 80 -28.02 2.64 -15.41
CA ARG A 80 -28.31 1.21 -15.17
C ARG A 80 -29.81 0.93 -15.19
N PRO A 81 -30.42 0.57 -16.34
CA PRO A 81 -31.56 -0.34 -16.31
C PRO A 81 -31.03 -1.71 -15.90
N GLY A 82 -31.50 -2.24 -14.77
CA GLY A 82 -31.15 -3.59 -14.32
C GLY A 82 -31.62 -4.65 -15.33
N PRO A 83 -30.93 -5.81 -15.41
CA PRO A 83 -31.38 -6.91 -16.26
C PRO A 83 -32.70 -7.46 -15.70
N ALA A 84 -33.69 -7.59 -16.57
CA ALA A 84 -34.97 -8.25 -16.32
C ALA A 84 -34.82 -9.79 -16.24
#